data_AF-A0A193FER8-F1
#
_entry.id   AF-A0A193FER8-F1
#
_cell.length_a   1.000
_cell.length_b   1.000
_cell.length_c   1.000
_cell.angle_alpha   90.00
_cell.angle_beta   90.00
_cell.angle_gamma   90.00
#
_symmetry.space_group_name_H-M   'P 1'
#
loop_
_entity.id
_entity.type
_entity.pdbx_description
1 polymer ?
#
loop_
_entity_poly.entity_id
_entity_poly.type
_entity_poly.pdbx_seq_one_letter_code
_entity_poly.pdbx_strand_id
1 'polypeptide(L)'
;MKPKRAARPAAGLVLAVLPLACVPPALGAPAAPGENYTLRQALTAWDMLAKVDVLCPDGDGDRQARRLDELEAVATQRLKLSAKAMLEKLAEEVPPVLMTAEQAVRVVANAGGCKTEALAQWRGRAAFVADTSRQVLAGEARADRQWPRDAALERPLRITVSGQRGDPMHGSGVSLRVENRAARPVRFALLGPQTFVGLCTRLSISGVPVEQGYAPREWLTLPGRGDATVSLVRDPSCLRPPPGRVNVGGVVAVDAGGGARYWRFLVRGVGAAPAGLKP
;
A
#
# COMPACT_ATOMS: atom_id res chain seq x y z
N MET A 1 67.35 -0.30 -46.66
CA MET A 1 67.42 0.26 -45.29
C MET A 1 66.40 1.37 -45.16
N LYS A 2 65.31 1.12 -44.41
CA LYS A 2 64.22 2.07 -44.11
C LYS A 2 63.92 1.95 -42.60
N PRO A 3 63.50 3.02 -41.92
CA PRO A 3 63.50 3.06 -40.46
C PRO A 3 62.26 2.40 -39.84
N LYS A 4 62.48 1.93 -38.60
CA LYS A 4 61.55 1.35 -37.62
C LYS A 4 60.22 2.10 -37.54
N ARG A 5 59.10 1.38 -37.72
CA ARG A 5 57.79 1.80 -37.23
C ARG A 5 57.57 1.29 -35.81
N ALA A 6 57.27 2.22 -34.92
CA ALA A 6 56.90 1.98 -33.54
C ALA A 6 55.55 1.25 -33.42
N ALA A 7 55.48 0.37 -32.43
CA ALA A 7 54.29 -0.35 -32.03
C ALA A 7 53.21 0.60 -31.49
N ARG A 8 51.95 0.34 -31.89
CA ARG A 8 50.75 0.73 -31.14
C ARG A 8 49.91 -0.54 -30.99
N PRO A 9 49.73 -1.09 -29.78
CA PRO A 9 48.70 -2.09 -29.58
C PRO A 9 47.34 -1.39 -29.57
N ALA A 10 46.38 -2.00 -30.27
CA ALA A 10 44.97 -1.66 -30.22
C ALA A 10 44.47 -1.85 -28.79
N ALA A 11 44.22 -0.74 -28.09
CA ALA A 11 43.46 -0.76 -26.85
C ALA A 11 41.99 -0.86 -27.21
N GLY A 12 41.43 -2.04 -26.98
CA GLY A 12 40.03 -2.35 -27.20
C GLY A 12 39.12 -1.40 -26.42
N LEU A 13 38.03 -1.02 -27.08
CA LEU A 13 36.86 -0.42 -26.49
C LEU A 13 36.29 -1.42 -25.45
N VAL A 14 36.66 -1.27 -24.19
CA VAL A 14 35.91 -1.91 -23.09
C VAL A 14 34.71 -1.01 -22.83
N LEU A 15 33.57 -1.33 -23.45
CA LEU A 15 32.28 -0.90 -22.94
C LEU A 15 32.18 -1.42 -21.50
N ALA A 16 32.38 -0.53 -20.53
CA ALA A 16 32.02 -0.79 -19.15
C ALA A 16 30.50 -0.87 -19.08
N VAL A 17 29.97 -2.08 -19.26
CA VAL A 17 28.61 -2.43 -18.85
C VAL A 17 28.58 -2.26 -17.33
N LEU A 18 28.05 -1.13 -16.88
CA LEU A 18 27.65 -0.94 -15.50
C LEU A 18 26.68 -2.08 -15.17
N PRO A 19 26.98 -2.99 -14.23
CA PRO A 19 25.94 -3.81 -13.68
C PRO A 19 25.03 -2.84 -12.92
N LEU A 20 23.79 -2.71 -13.39
CA LEU A 20 22.65 -2.36 -12.56
C LEU A 20 22.65 -3.37 -11.41
N ALA A 21 23.37 -3.03 -10.34
CA ALA A 21 23.28 -3.70 -9.07
C ALA A 21 21.86 -3.42 -8.57
N CYS A 22 20.96 -4.32 -8.95
CA CYS A 22 19.67 -4.52 -8.34
C CYS A 22 19.96 -4.74 -6.86
N VAL A 23 19.89 -3.69 -6.06
CA VAL A 23 19.96 -3.80 -4.60
C VAL A 23 18.78 -4.69 -4.25
N PRO A 24 19.00 -5.94 -3.78
CA PRO A 24 17.89 -6.75 -3.33
C PRO A 24 17.21 -5.94 -2.20
N PRO A 25 15.87 -5.94 -2.11
CA PRO A 25 15.24 -5.45 -0.90
C PRO A 25 15.91 -6.19 0.26
N ALA A 26 16.40 -5.46 1.26
CA ALA A 26 16.96 -6.04 2.47
C ALA A 26 15.92 -7.03 3.01
N LEU A 27 16.15 -8.32 2.74
CA LEU A 27 15.42 -9.41 3.34
C LEU A 27 15.75 -9.31 4.82
N GLY A 28 14.76 -8.84 5.58
CA GLY A 28 14.88 -8.64 7.01
C GLY A 28 15.46 -9.88 7.68
N ALA A 29 16.31 -9.66 8.68
CA ALA A 29 16.81 -10.71 9.53
C ALA A 29 15.63 -11.60 9.98
N PRO A 30 15.81 -12.95 10.03
CA PRO A 30 14.78 -13.84 10.50
C PRO A 30 14.36 -13.40 11.91
N ALA A 31 13.06 -13.23 12.11
CA ALA A 31 12.50 -12.87 13.40
C ALA A 31 12.95 -13.92 14.44
N ALA A 32 13.45 -13.45 15.58
CA ALA A 32 13.81 -14.35 16.67
C ALA A 32 12.57 -15.16 17.11
N PRO A 33 12.71 -16.41 17.58
CA PRO A 33 11.56 -17.19 18.05
C PRO A 33 10.83 -16.42 19.16
N GLY A 34 9.55 -16.12 18.93
CA GLY A 34 8.72 -15.29 19.81
C GLY A 34 8.43 -13.87 19.28
N GLU A 35 9.07 -13.42 18.20
CA GLU A 35 8.80 -12.12 17.58
C GLU A 35 7.67 -12.17 16.56
N ASN A 36 6.73 -11.22 16.68
CA ASN A 36 5.67 -11.06 15.68
C ASN A 36 6.20 -10.24 14.50
N TYR A 37 6.43 -10.91 13.36
CA TYR A 37 6.96 -10.29 12.14
C TYR A 37 6.12 -9.09 11.66
N THR A 38 4.80 -9.17 11.73
CA THR A 38 3.91 -8.08 11.28
C THR A 38 3.98 -6.88 12.22
N LEU A 39 4.13 -7.09 13.53
CA LEU A 39 4.35 -6.01 14.50
C LEU A 39 5.69 -5.32 14.25
N ARG A 40 6.76 -6.09 14.02
CA ARG A 40 8.08 -5.56 13.66
C ARG A 40 8.01 -4.71 12.39
N GLN A 41 7.36 -5.20 11.33
CA GLN A 41 7.15 -4.42 10.10
C GLN A 41 6.39 -3.11 10.33
N ALA A 42 5.33 -3.14 11.15
CA ALA A 42 4.55 -1.94 11.48
C ALA A 42 5.41 -0.91 12.24
N LEU A 43 6.21 -1.36 13.22
CA LEU A 43 7.11 -0.51 14.00
C LEU A 43 8.23 0.08 13.14
N THR A 44 8.87 -0.70 12.27
CA THR A 44 9.91 -0.20 11.36
C THR A 44 9.33 0.86 10.42
N ALA A 45 8.16 0.62 9.83
CA ALA A 45 7.53 1.59 8.94
C ALA A 45 7.08 2.87 9.67
N TRP A 46 6.58 2.73 10.91
CA TRP A 46 6.28 3.87 11.77
C TRP A 46 7.53 4.70 12.10
N ASP A 47 8.62 4.04 12.49
CA ASP A 47 9.89 4.68 12.84
C ASP A 47 10.45 5.47 11.65
N MET A 48 10.37 4.88 10.45
CA MET A 48 10.73 5.54 9.20
C MET A 48 9.94 6.85 8.99
N LEU A 49 8.63 6.83 9.24
CA LEU A 49 7.79 8.02 9.12
C LEU A 49 8.14 9.05 10.18
N ALA A 50 8.27 8.65 11.44
CA ALA A 50 8.55 9.55 12.56
C ALA A 50 9.87 10.31 12.35
N LYS A 51 10.94 9.61 11.95
CA LYS A 51 12.25 10.25 11.71
C LYS A 51 12.25 11.19 10.52
N VAL A 52 11.57 10.84 9.43
CA VAL A 52 11.44 11.74 8.28
C VAL A 52 10.51 12.91 8.57
N ASP A 53 9.54 12.76 9.47
CA ASP A 53 8.66 13.85 9.91
C ASP A 53 9.43 14.91 10.71
N VAL A 54 10.35 14.50 11.60
CA VAL A 54 11.26 15.43 12.32
C VAL A 54 12.06 16.31 11.35
N LEU A 55 12.54 15.74 10.24
CA LEU A 55 13.33 16.47 9.24
C LEU A 55 12.49 17.35 8.31
N CYS A 56 11.28 16.90 8.00
CA CYS A 56 10.41 17.55 7.01
C CYS A 56 8.97 17.67 7.53
N PRO A 57 8.70 18.48 8.57
CA PRO A 57 7.39 18.49 9.21
C PRO A 57 6.28 18.81 8.20
N ASP A 58 5.24 17.98 8.13
CA ASP A 58 4.04 18.25 7.34
C ASP A 58 2.83 18.69 8.19
N GLY A 59 3.07 19.01 9.46
CA GLY A 59 2.03 19.39 10.42
C GLY A 59 1.36 18.20 11.11
N ASP A 60 1.87 16.99 10.90
CA ASP A 60 1.21 15.76 11.33
C ASP A 60 2.04 14.91 12.32
N GLY A 61 2.88 15.53 13.17
CA GLY A 61 3.59 14.81 14.24
C GLY A 61 2.64 14.01 15.15
N ASP A 62 1.49 14.60 15.47
CA ASP A 62 0.41 13.94 16.22
C ASP A 62 -0.17 12.72 15.50
N ARG A 63 -0.16 12.72 14.16
CA ARG A 63 -0.63 11.59 13.35
C ARG A 63 0.28 10.40 13.57
N GLN A 64 1.60 10.59 13.58
CA GLN A 64 2.54 9.48 13.82
C GLN A 64 2.45 9.00 15.26
N ALA A 65 2.36 9.90 16.25
CA ALA A 65 2.12 9.50 17.64
C ALA A 65 0.87 8.63 17.78
N ARG A 66 -0.26 9.05 17.18
CA ARG A 66 -1.50 8.25 17.15
C ARG A 66 -1.32 6.88 16.49
N ARG A 67 -0.53 6.77 15.40
CA ARG A 67 -0.25 5.47 14.77
C ARG A 67 0.39 4.49 15.76
N LEU A 68 1.33 4.96 16.58
CA LEU A 68 2.00 4.12 17.56
C LEU A 68 1.04 3.72 18.69
N ASP A 69 0.22 4.63 19.19
CA ASP A 69 -0.74 4.33 20.25
C ASP A 69 -1.82 3.34 19.80
N GLU A 70 -2.30 3.45 18.56
CA GLU A 70 -3.22 2.47 17.98
C GLU A 70 -2.56 1.11 17.79
N LEU A 71 -1.28 1.07 17.39
CA LEU A 71 -0.53 -0.17 17.26
C LEU A 71 -0.29 -0.83 18.62
N GLU A 72 0.03 -0.04 19.66
CA GLU A 72 0.15 -0.50 21.04
C GLU A 72 -1.16 -1.13 21.52
N ALA A 73 -2.29 -0.44 21.31
CA ALA A 73 -3.60 -0.95 21.68
C ALA A 73 -3.90 -2.29 21.00
N VAL A 74 -3.63 -2.41 19.70
CA VAL A 74 -3.83 -3.66 18.96
C VAL A 74 -2.90 -4.77 19.47
N ALA A 75 -1.60 -4.47 19.67
CA ALA A 75 -0.61 -5.43 20.14
C ALA A 75 -0.96 -5.96 21.54
N THR A 76 -1.34 -5.07 22.46
CA THR A 76 -1.74 -5.46 23.82
C THR A 76 -3.02 -6.27 23.81
N GLN A 77 -4.03 -5.86 23.03
CA GLN A 77 -5.32 -6.56 23.01
C GLN A 77 -5.21 -7.95 22.37
N ARG A 78 -4.54 -8.05 21.21
CA ARG A 78 -4.53 -9.25 20.36
C ARG A 78 -3.35 -10.18 20.58
N LEU A 79 -2.16 -9.62 20.82
CA LEU A 79 -0.92 -10.39 20.92
C LEU A 79 -0.43 -10.54 22.37
N LYS A 80 -0.98 -9.77 23.31
CA LYS A 80 -0.47 -9.67 24.70
C LYS A 80 0.99 -9.21 24.76
N LEU A 81 1.37 -8.34 23.82
CA LEU A 81 2.70 -7.73 23.72
C LEU A 81 2.58 -6.20 23.83
N SER A 82 3.68 -5.55 24.20
CA SER A 82 3.83 -4.10 24.05
C SER A 82 4.62 -3.79 22.78
N ALA A 83 4.02 -2.99 21.89
CA ALA A 83 4.67 -2.46 20.70
C ALA A 83 5.77 -1.46 21.09
N LYS A 84 5.55 -0.65 22.13
CA LYS A 84 6.55 0.29 22.67
C LYS A 84 7.77 -0.44 23.24
N ALA A 85 7.58 -1.48 24.04
CA ALA A 85 8.71 -2.29 24.53
C ALA A 85 9.45 -3.01 23.39
N MET A 86 8.72 -3.48 22.36
CA MET A 86 9.36 -4.03 21.17
C MET A 86 10.14 -2.97 20.40
N LEU A 87 9.63 -1.75 20.28
CA LEU A 87 10.33 -0.65 19.63
C LEU A 87 11.66 -0.31 20.33
N GLU A 88 11.65 -0.26 21.66
CA GLU A 88 12.86 -0.07 22.48
C GLU A 88 13.88 -1.19 22.20
N LYS A 89 13.45 -2.45 22.23
CA LYS A 89 14.30 -3.59 21.88
C LYS A 89 14.88 -3.46 20.47
N LEU A 90 14.07 -3.08 19.48
CA LEU A 90 14.51 -2.91 18.09
C LEU A 90 15.51 -1.75 17.93
N ALA A 91 15.46 -0.74 18.80
CA ALA A 91 16.41 0.37 18.78
C ALA A 91 17.81 -0.04 19.28
N GLU A 92 17.88 -1.08 20.10
CA GLU A 92 19.13 -1.63 20.66
C GLU A 92 19.75 -2.72 19.76
N GLU A 93 19.04 -3.21 18.74
CA GLU A 93 19.52 -4.29 17.89
C GLU A 93 20.75 -3.91 17.04
N VAL A 94 21.69 -4.85 16.93
CA VAL A 94 22.89 -4.74 16.09
C VAL A 94 22.96 -5.95 15.15
N PRO A 95 22.94 -5.77 13.81
CA PRO A 95 22.89 -4.50 13.09
C PRO A 95 21.55 -3.76 13.24
N PRO A 96 21.53 -2.43 13.06
CA PRO A 96 20.33 -1.62 13.25
C PRO A 96 19.24 -2.01 12.26
N VAL A 97 18.04 -2.24 12.79
CA VAL A 97 16.84 -2.55 11.99
C VAL A 97 15.94 -1.33 11.83
N LEU A 98 15.91 -0.46 12.85
CA LEU A 98 15.29 0.84 12.74
C LEU A 98 16.15 1.79 11.90
N MET A 99 15.51 2.75 11.25
CA MET A 99 16.21 3.66 10.36
C MET A 99 17.12 4.59 11.17
N THR A 100 18.37 4.78 10.79
CA THR A 100 19.24 5.74 11.48
C THR A 100 18.90 7.19 11.09
N ALA A 101 19.35 8.16 11.88
CA ALA A 101 19.15 9.58 11.54
C ALA A 101 19.83 9.96 10.21
N GLU A 102 21.01 9.41 9.93
CA GLU A 102 21.74 9.63 8.68
C GLU A 102 20.99 9.02 7.49
N GLN A 103 20.37 7.87 7.67
CA GLN A 103 19.50 7.27 6.65
C GLN A 103 18.29 8.15 6.38
N ALA A 104 17.67 8.73 7.42
CA ALA A 104 16.56 9.66 7.26
C ALA A 104 16.95 10.90 6.43
N VAL A 105 18.13 11.50 6.72
CA VAL A 105 18.66 12.63 5.95
C VAL A 105 18.89 12.23 4.48
N ARG A 106 19.47 11.05 4.23
CA ARG A 106 19.68 10.54 2.86
C ARG A 106 18.38 10.31 2.12
N VAL A 107 17.34 9.82 2.79
CA VAL A 107 16.01 9.66 2.19
C VAL A 107 15.47 11.01 1.69
N VAL A 108 15.51 12.04 2.54
CA VAL A 108 15.05 13.39 2.19
C VAL A 108 15.88 13.97 1.05
N ALA A 109 17.20 13.86 1.12
CA ALA A 109 18.11 14.36 0.09
C ALA A 109 17.88 13.66 -1.26
N ASN A 110 17.77 12.34 -1.28
CA ASN A 110 17.51 11.55 -2.49
C ASN A 110 16.14 11.84 -3.10
N ALA A 111 15.16 12.21 -2.26
CA ALA A 111 13.86 12.66 -2.73
C ALA A 111 13.85 14.10 -3.27
N GLY A 112 14.96 14.84 -3.17
CA GLY A 112 15.07 16.23 -3.61
C GLY A 112 14.55 17.27 -2.61
N GLY A 113 14.35 16.87 -1.35
CA GLY A 113 13.91 17.75 -0.27
C GLY A 113 12.48 17.49 0.24
N CYS A 114 12.03 18.33 1.17
CA CYS A 114 10.80 18.09 1.94
C CYS A 114 9.49 18.24 1.16
N LYS A 115 9.46 19.11 0.14
CA LYS A 115 8.22 19.47 -0.59
C LYS A 115 8.20 18.86 -1.99
N THR A 116 8.75 17.67 -2.13
CA THR A 116 8.78 16.97 -3.42
C THR A 116 7.74 15.87 -3.46
N GLU A 117 7.28 15.57 -4.67
CA GLU A 117 6.38 14.45 -4.88
C GLU A 117 7.04 13.11 -4.53
N ALA A 118 8.35 12.97 -4.81
CA ALA A 118 9.09 11.76 -4.47
C ALA A 118 9.06 11.48 -2.97
N LEU A 119 9.21 12.50 -2.13
CA LEU A 119 9.12 12.33 -0.67
C LEU A 119 7.68 11.99 -0.26
N ALA A 120 6.68 12.63 -0.87
CA ALA A 120 5.28 12.31 -0.61
C ALA A 120 4.98 10.84 -0.93
N GLN A 121 5.43 10.33 -2.07
CA GLN A 121 5.28 8.92 -2.46
C GLN A 121 6.02 7.98 -1.50
N TRP A 122 7.23 8.34 -1.08
CA TRP A 122 8.00 7.56 -0.11
C TRP A 122 7.27 7.48 1.24
N ARG A 123 6.76 8.61 1.74
CA ARG A 123 5.96 8.68 2.97
C ARG A 123 4.67 7.87 2.84
N GLY A 124 3.97 8.01 1.72
CA GLY A 124 2.77 7.23 1.43
C GLY A 124 3.06 5.73 1.49
N ARG A 125 4.21 5.28 0.95
CA ARG A 125 4.60 3.87 1.00
C ARG A 125 4.90 3.38 2.42
N ALA A 126 5.62 4.16 3.22
CA ALA A 126 5.88 3.81 4.61
C ALA A 126 4.58 3.80 5.43
N ALA A 127 3.69 4.78 5.24
CA ALA A 127 2.37 4.84 5.86
C ALA A 127 1.47 3.68 5.44
N PHE A 128 1.51 3.28 4.16
CA PHE A 128 0.84 2.08 3.68
C PHE A 128 1.28 0.82 4.43
N VAL A 129 2.60 0.61 4.61
CA VAL A 129 3.11 -0.55 5.34
C VAL A 129 2.68 -0.49 6.82
N ALA A 130 2.82 0.66 7.47
CA ALA A 130 2.43 0.83 8.87
C ALA A 130 0.93 0.54 9.09
N ASP A 131 0.07 1.18 8.29
CA ASP A 131 -1.38 1.12 8.46
C ASP A 131 -1.93 -0.28 8.13
N THR A 132 -1.42 -0.91 7.06
CA THR A 132 -1.92 -2.22 6.63
C THR A 132 -1.38 -3.38 7.47
N SER A 133 -0.15 -3.28 7.99
CA SER A 133 0.36 -4.23 8.99
C SER A 133 -0.45 -4.14 10.29
N ARG A 134 -0.77 -2.93 10.77
CA ARG A 134 -1.68 -2.74 11.91
C ARG A 134 -3.06 -3.36 11.63
N GLN A 135 -3.62 -3.15 10.44
CA GLN A 135 -4.91 -3.72 10.05
C GLN A 135 -4.92 -5.25 10.07
N VAL A 136 -3.82 -5.88 9.63
CA VAL A 136 -3.63 -7.34 9.70
C VAL A 136 -3.60 -7.82 11.15
N LEU A 137 -2.83 -7.14 12.02
CA LEU A 137 -2.76 -7.47 13.46
C LEU A 137 -4.11 -7.31 14.17
N ALA A 138 -4.88 -6.29 13.80
CA ALA A 138 -6.23 -6.09 14.33
C ALA A 138 -7.21 -7.20 13.86
N GLY A 139 -6.89 -7.90 12.77
CA GLY A 139 -7.78 -8.85 12.11
C GLY A 139 -8.95 -8.15 11.40
N GLU A 140 -8.71 -6.93 10.92
CA GLU A 140 -9.65 -6.11 10.16
C GLU A 140 -9.54 -6.35 8.65
N ALA A 141 -8.41 -6.88 8.17
CA ALA A 141 -8.20 -7.30 6.79
C ALA A 141 -8.71 -8.74 6.54
N ARG A 142 -9.96 -9.03 6.94
CA ARG A 142 -10.52 -10.39 6.77
C ARG A 142 -10.80 -10.66 5.30
N ALA A 143 -10.38 -11.83 4.85
CA ALA A 143 -10.70 -12.32 3.51
C ALA A 143 -11.88 -13.28 3.61
N ASP A 144 -13.09 -12.81 3.31
CA ASP A 144 -14.28 -13.66 3.35
C ASP A 144 -14.41 -14.51 2.07
N ARG A 145 -14.97 -15.71 2.17
CA ARG A 145 -15.31 -16.58 1.05
C ARG A 145 -16.77 -16.43 0.59
N GLN A 146 -17.62 -15.70 1.32
CA GLN A 146 -19.06 -15.57 1.09
C GLN A 146 -19.45 -14.19 0.55
N TRP A 147 -19.46 -14.08 -0.78
CA TRP A 147 -20.21 -13.03 -1.47
C TRP A 147 -21.73 -13.37 -1.48
N PRO A 148 -22.70 -12.44 -1.24
CA PRO A 148 -22.60 -11.00 -0.96
C PRO A 148 -22.81 -10.60 0.51
N ARG A 149 -22.69 -11.54 1.47
CA ARG A 149 -23.26 -11.34 2.80
C ARG A 149 -22.57 -10.24 3.62
N ASP A 150 -21.26 -10.10 3.47
CA ASP A 150 -20.44 -9.17 4.27
C ASP A 150 -19.64 -8.18 3.41
N ALA A 151 -19.33 -7.02 3.98
CA ALA A 151 -18.48 -6.04 3.33
C ALA A 151 -17.00 -6.46 3.37
N ALA A 152 -16.28 -6.17 2.29
CA ALA A 152 -14.83 -6.38 2.15
C ALA A 152 -13.99 -5.53 3.11
N LEU A 153 -14.57 -4.42 3.54
CA LEU A 153 -14.05 -3.49 4.54
C LEU A 153 -15.28 -2.85 5.20
N GLU A 154 -15.27 -2.70 6.53
CA GLU A 154 -16.39 -2.08 7.26
C GLU A 154 -16.04 -0.68 7.80
N ARG A 155 -14.75 -0.39 8.00
CA ARG A 155 -14.26 0.89 8.54
C ARG A 155 -12.94 1.28 7.88
N PRO A 156 -12.66 2.58 7.74
CA PRO A 156 -13.54 3.73 8.02
C PRO A 156 -14.65 3.90 6.96
N LEU A 157 -14.47 3.29 5.79
CA LEU A 157 -15.47 3.16 4.75
C LEU A 157 -15.98 1.72 4.71
N ARG A 158 -17.25 1.55 4.35
CA ARG A 158 -17.79 0.24 4.04
C ARG A 158 -17.66 -0.04 2.55
N ILE A 159 -16.93 -1.09 2.17
CA ILE A 159 -16.73 -1.48 0.77
C ILE A 159 -17.42 -2.82 0.52
N THR A 160 -18.42 -2.83 -0.36
CA THR A 160 -19.21 -4.02 -0.71
C THR A 160 -19.03 -4.32 -2.21
N VAL A 161 -18.63 -5.54 -2.55
CA VAL A 161 -18.20 -5.94 -3.92
C VAL A 161 -19.33 -6.53 -4.75
N SER A 162 -20.25 -5.74 -5.32
CA SER A 162 -21.54 -6.09 -5.96
C SER A 162 -21.64 -7.30 -6.93
N GLY A 163 -20.54 -7.99 -7.27
CA GLY A 163 -20.50 -9.20 -8.09
C GLY A 163 -19.89 -8.98 -9.47
N GLN A 164 -19.60 -10.08 -10.17
CA GLN A 164 -19.07 -10.05 -11.54
C GLN A 164 -20.18 -9.85 -12.57
N ARG A 165 -20.05 -8.83 -13.43
CA ARG A 165 -20.87 -8.67 -14.64
C ARG A 165 -20.05 -9.08 -15.86
N GLY A 166 -20.63 -9.86 -16.77
CA GLY A 166 -20.02 -10.11 -18.06
C GLY A 166 -20.20 -8.90 -18.98
N ASP A 167 -19.10 -8.35 -19.53
CA ASP A 167 -19.15 -7.46 -20.69
C ASP A 167 -18.78 -8.28 -21.94
N PRO A 168 -19.67 -8.37 -22.95
CA PRO A 168 -19.37 -9.05 -24.22
C PRO A 168 -18.13 -8.51 -24.94
N MET A 169 -17.75 -7.24 -24.74
CA MET A 169 -16.65 -6.57 -25.45
C MET A 169 -15.36 -6.46 -24.62
N HIS A 170 -15.44 -6.29 -23.31
CA HIS A 170 -14.26 -5.98 -22.46
C HIS A 170 -13.97 -7.02 -21.37
N GLY A 171 -14.74 -8.11 -21.29
CA GLY A 171 -14.56 -9.12 -20.25
C GLY A 171 -15.20 -8.76 -18.91
N SER A 172 -15.15 -9.70 -17.97
CA SER A 172 -15.85 -9.61 -16.68
C SER A 172 -15.44 -8.37 -15.86
N GLY A 173 -16.42 -7.54 -15.48
CA GLY A 173 -16.27 -6.36 -14.64
C GLY A 173 -16.76 -6.54 -13.20
N VAL A 174 -16.02 -5.92 -12.30
CA VAL A 174 -16.24 -5.59 -10.88
C VAL A 174 -17.14 -4.37 -10.61
N SER A 175 -18.24 -4.38 -9.86
CA SER A 175 -18.71 -3.12 -9.23
C SER A 175 -18.51 -3.17 -7.72
N LEU A 176 -18.06 -2.07 -7.14
CA LEU A 176 -17.95 -1.85 -5.70
C LEU A 176 -18.92 -0.76 -5.28
N ARG A 177 -19.60 -0.96 -4.16
CA ARG A 177 -20.29 0.12 -3.45
C ARG A 177 -19.43 0.55 -2.26
N VAL A 178 -19.15 1.84 -2.17
CA VAL A 178 -18.36 2.44 -1.09
C VAL A 178 -19.28 3.36 -0.29
N GLU A 179 -19.51 3.05 0.97
CA GLU A 179 -20.42 3.80 1.85
C GLU A 179 -19.62 4.49 2.97
N ASN A 180 -19.84 5.79 3.17
CA ASN A 180 -19.39 6.51 4.34
C ASN A 180 -20.48 6.49 5.41
N ARG A 181 -20.35 5.62 6.41
CA ARG A 181 -21.32 5.54 7.51
C ARG A 181 -21.13 6.64 8.57
N ALA A 182 -20.02 7.39 8.53
CA ALA A 182 -19.78 8.47 9.46
C ALA A 182 -20.65 9.70 9.11
N ALA A 183 -20.89 10.56 10.10
CA ALA A 183 -21.63 11.81 9.89
C ALA A 183 -20.79 12.90 9.20
N ARG A 184 -19.46 12.78 9.25
CA ARG A 184 -18.54 13.75 8.64
C ARG A 184 -18.11 13.29 7.24
N PRO A 185 -17.81 14.22 6.33
CA PRO A 185 -17.26 13.87 5.03
C PRO A 185 -15.89 13.21 5.18
N VAL A 186 -15.57 12.32 4.25
CA VAL A 186 -14.24 11.69 4.15
C VAL A 186 -13.77 11.76 2.71
N ARG A 187 -12.47 11.84 2.52
CA ARG A 187 -11.84 11.79 1.21
C ARG A 187 -11.27 10.41 0.98
N PHE A 188 -11.42 9.86 -0.21
CA PHE A 188 -10.76 8.60 -0.55
C PHE A 188 -10.31 8.50 -2.01
N ALA A 189 -9.33 7.62 -2.23
CA ALA A 189 -8.79 7.25 -3.53
C ALA A 189 -8.38 5.77 -3.51
N LEU A 190 -8.38 5.11 -4.67
CA LEU A 190 -7.87 3.74 -4.79
C LEU A 190 -6.40 3.74 -5.22
N LEU A 191 -5.61 2.79 -4.71
CA LEU A 191 -4.27 2.54 -5.22
C LEU A 191 -4.34 1.51 -6.35
N GLY A 192 -4.12 1.95 -7.58
CA GLY A 192 -4.26 1.15 -8.80
C GLY A 192 -3.44 -0.14 -8.77
N PRO A 193 -2.10 -0.08 -8.57
CA PRO A 193 -1.25 -1.26 -8.56
C PRO A 193 -1.56 -2.27 -7.45
N GLN A 194 -2.29 -1.85 -6.41
CA GLN A 194 -2.69 -2.70 -5.29
C GLN A 194 -4.11 -3.26 -5.45
N THR A 195 -4.85 -2.82 -6.48
CA THR A 195 -6.23 -3.23 -6.77
C THR A 195 -6.25 -4.33 -7.82
N PHE A 196 -7.07 -5.35 -7.61
CA PHE A 196 -7.11 -6.53 -8.47
C PHE A 196 -8.49 -7.18 -8.58
N VAL A 197 -8.71 -7.84 -9.72
CA VAL A 197 -9.84 -8.74 -9.99
C VAL A 197 -9.28 -10.07 -10.52
N GLY A 198 -9.42 -11.14 -9.75
CA GLY A 198 -8.73 -12.40 -9.98
C GLY A 198 -7.21 -12.21 -9.84
N LEU A 199 -6.49 -12.52 -10.91
CA LEU A 199 -5.04 -12.29 -11.02
C LEU A 199 -4.71 -10.99 -11.78
N CYS A 200 -5.72 -10.24 -12.20
CA CYS A 200 -5.55 -9.05 -13.04
C CYS A 200 -5.42 -7.80 -12.16
N THR A 201 -4.27 -7.13 -12.24
CA THR A 201 -4.02 -5.80 -11.64
C THR A 201 -4.10 -4.67 -12.67
N ARG A 202 -4.11 -5.00 -13.97
CA ARG A 202 -4.38 -4.03 -15.04
C ARG A 202 -5.88 -3.83 -15.17
N LEU A 203 -6.39 -2.83 -14.47
CA LEU A 203 -7.81 -2.51 -14.40
C LEU A 203 -8.07 -1.12 -14.95
N SER A 204 -9.12 -0.99 -15.75
CA SER A 204 -9.79 0.29 -15.98
C SER A 204 -10.74 0.54 -14.81
N ILE A 205 -10.46 1.57 -14.01
CA ILE A 205 -11.20 1.89 -12.79
C ILE A 205 -11.90 3.24 -12.98
N SER A 206 -13.20 3.30 -12.67
CA SER A 206 -14.00 4.53 -12.79
C SER A 206 -14.90 4.76 -11.58
N GLY A 207 -15.34 6.01 -11.38
CA GLY A 207 -16.15 6.42 -10.23
C GLY A 207 -15.35 6.88 -9.01
N VAL A 208 -14.02 6.82 -9.06
CA VAL A 208 -13.10 7.31 -8.02
C VAL A 208 -11.73 7.65 -8.62
N PRO A 209 -11.00 8.65 -8.08
CA PRO A 209 -9.59 8.85 -8.40
C PRO A 209 -8.73 7.63 -8.08
N VAL A 210 -7.75 7.39 -8.95
CA VAL A 210 -6.84 6.24 -8.87
C VAL A 210 -5.41 6.74 -8.84
N GLU A 211 -4.72 6.44 -7.74
CA GLU A 211 -3.31 6.76 -7.59
C GLU A 211 -2.44 5.59 -8.10
N GLN A 212 -1.41 5.92 -8.87
CA GLN A 212 -0.46 4.92 -9.39
C GLN A 212 0.72 4.68 -8.43
N GLY A 213 0.95 5.60 -7.49
CA GLY A 213 1.86 5.43 -6.38
C GLY A 213 1.16 5.10 -5.07
N TYR A 214 1.67 5.68 -3.99
CA TYR A 214 1.15 5.56 -2.63
C TYR A 214 0.62 6.88 -2.08
N ALA A 215 0.91 8.03 -2.68
CA ALA A 215 0.42 9.34 -2.21
C ALA A 215 -0.62 9.91 -3.19
N PRO A 216 -1.93 9.81 -2.88
CA PRO A 216 -2.96 10.27 -3.79
C PRO A 216 -2.89 11.78 -4.02
N ARG A 217 -2.80 12.18 -5.29
CA ARG A 217 -2.87 13.60 -5.71
C ARG A 217 -4.30 14.10 -5.80
N GLU A 218 -5.22 13.21 -6.17
CA GLU A 218 -6.64 13.47 -6.34
C GLU A 218 -7.45 12.62 -5.38
N TRP A 219 -8.59 13.16 -4.93
CA TRP A 219 -9.43 12.56 -3.91
C TRP A 219 -10.90 12.74 -4.25
N LEU A 220 -11.69 11.67 -4.11
CA LEU A 220 -13.13 11.78 -4.11
C LEU A 220 -13.59 12.15 -2.70
N THR A 221 -14.34 13.24 -2.57
CA THR A 221 -14.97 13.60 -1.30
C THR A 221 -16.33 12.93 -1.21
N LEU A 222 -16.48 12.02 -0.25
CA LEU A 222 -17.73 11.32 0.04
C LEU A 222 -18.43 12.01 1.24
N PRO A 223 -19.65 12.55 1.06
CA PRO A 223 -20.34 13.22 2.15
C PRO A 223 -20.65 12.26 3.30
N GLY A 224 -20.94 12.82 4.47
CA GLY A 224 -21.41 12.03 5.62
C GLY A 224 -22.69 11.28 5.26
N ARG A 225 -22.74 9.99 5.61
CA ARG A 225 -23.85 9.07 5.26
C ARG A 225 -24.09 8.90 3.74
N GLY A 226 -23.12 9.28 2.91
CA GLY A 226 -23.19 9.11 1.45
C GLY A 226 -22.56 7.81 0.95
N ASP A 227 -22.79 7.51 -0.32
CA ASP A 227 -22.18 6.38 -1.01
C ASP A 227 -21.73 6.71 -2.44
N ALA A 228 -20.84 5.87 -2.97
CA ALA A 228 -20.32 5.97 -4.33
C ALA A 228 -20.19 4.56 -4.94
N THR A 229 -20.40 4.47 -6.26
CA THR A 229 -20.18 3.25 -7.03
C THR A 229 -18.84 3.36 -7.76
N VAL A 230 -18.00 2.34 -7.59
CA VAL A 230 -16.71 2.20 -8.30
C VAL A 230 -16.79 1.01 -9.23
N SER A 231 -16.40 1.18 -10.50
CA SER A 231 -16.33 0.08 -11.46
C SER A 231 -14.88 -0.34 -11.68
N LEU A 232 -14.62 -1.64 -11.67
CA LEU A 232 -13.33 -2.27 -11.94
C LEU A 232 -13.48 -3.15 -13.19
N VAL A 233 -13.08 -2.65 -14.35
CA VAL A 233 -13.11 -3.41 -15.60
C VAL A 233 -11.72 -3.97 -15.85
N ARG A 234 -11.64 -5.27 -16.14
CA ARG A 234 -10.37 -5.91 -16.43
C ARG A 234 -9.87 -5.51 -17.81
N ASP A 235 -8.57 -5.27 -17.93
CA ASP A 235 -7.95 -5.08 -19.23
C ASP A 235 -8.07 -6.38 -20.08
N PRO A 236 -8.36 -6.30 -21.39
CA PRO A 236 -8.44 -7.47 -22.27
C PRO A 236 -7.18 -8.33 -22.32
N SER A 237 -6.01 -7.77 -22.02
CA SER A 237 -4.74 -8.52 -21.94
C SER A 237 -4.66 -9.45 -20.73
N CYS A 238 -5.54 -9.29 -19.74
CA CYS A 238 -5.57 -10.17 -18.58
C CYS A 238 -6.18 -11.53 -18.91
N LEU A 239 -5.44 -12.60 -18.61
CA LEU A 239 -5.89 -14.01 -18.72
C LEU A 239 -7.30 -14.18 -18.18
N ARG A 240 -8.26 -14.53 -19.04
CA ARG A 240 -9.66 -14.74 -18.64
C ARG A 240 -9.70 -15.67 -17.42
N PRO A 241 -10.41 -15.28 -16.35
CA PRO A 241 -10.49 -16.15 -15.20
C PRO A 241 -11.21 -17.44 -15.64
N PRO A 242 -10.88 -18.59 -15.04
CA PRO A 242 -11.68 -19.79 -15.23
C PRO A 242 -13.16 -19.46 -14.95
N PRO A 243 -14.12 -20.09 -15.66
CA PRO A 243 -15.53 -19.92 -15.37
C PRO A 243 -15.77 -20.25 -13.89
N GLY A 244 -16.20 -19.25 -13.12
CA GLY A 244 -16.31 -19.40 -11.67
C GLY A 244 -16.14 -18.10 -10.90
N ARG A 245 -15.85 -18.25 -9.61
CA ARG A 245 -15.72 -17.15 -8.68
C ARG A 245 -14.31 -16.56 -8.71
N VAL A 246 -14.19 -15.23 -8.61
CA VAL A 246 -12.89 -14.53 -8.58
C VAL A 246 -12.65 -13.86 -7.23
N ASN A 247 -11.39 -13.64 -6.88
CA ASN A 247 -11.05 -12.80 -5.74
C ASN A 247 -11.03 -11.33 -6.19
N VAL A 248 -11.54 -10.43 -5.37
CA VAL A 248 -11.49 -8.99 -5.63
C VAL A 248 -10.91 -8.32 -4.40
N GLY A 249 -9.91 -7.48 -4.59
CA GLY A 249 -9.27 -6.80 -3.48
C GLY A 249 -8.57 -5.54 -3.93
N GLY A 250 -8.12 -4.78 -2.95
CA GLY A 250 -7.47 -3.52 -3.21
C GLY A 250 -7.00 -2.82 -1.97
N VAL A 251 -6.50 -1.61 -2.18
CA VAL A 251 -6.12 -0.68 -1.12
C VAL A 251 -6.83 0.63 -1.39
N VAL A 252 -7.52 1.11 -0.36
CA VAL A 252 -8.09 2.45 -0.34
C VAL A 252 -7.24 3.33 0.57
N ALA A 253 -6.85 4.49 0.07
CA ALA A 253 -6.35 5.58 0.88
C ALA A 253 -7.56 6.41 1.33
N VAL A 254 -7.65 6.72 2.62
CA VAL A 254 -8.74 7.49 3.22
C VAL A 254 -8.15 8.62 4.05
N ASP A 255 -8.69 9.82 3.91
CA ASP A 255 -8.39 10.96 4.76
C ASP A 255 -9.68 11.50 5.37
N ALA A 256 -9.77 11.42 6.69
CA ALA A 256 -10.89 11.90 7.51
C ALA A 256 -10.58 13.22 8.24
N GLY A 257 -9.62 14.01 7.73
CA GLY A 257 -9.18 15.28 8.30
C GLY A 257 -7.91 15.18 9.16
N GLY A 258 -7.24 14.04 9.16
CA GLY A 258 -6.02 13.77 9.94
C GLY A 258 -4.88 13.21 9.10
N GLY A 259 -4.95 13.37 7.78
CA GLY A 259 -4.00 12.83 6.81
C GLY A 259 -4.39 11.46 6.26
N ALA A 260 -3.71 11.05 5.19
CA ALA A 260 -3.99 9.80 4.50
C ALA A 260 -3.67 8.57 5.37
N ARG A 261 -4.60 7.61 5.35
CA ARG A 261 -4.56 6.32 6.02
C ARG A 261 -4.92 5.20 5.06
N TYR A 262 -4.25 4.06 5.13
CA TYR A 262 -4.40 3.01 4.12
C TYR A 262 -5.11 1.78 4.66
N TRP A 263 -6.07 1.27 3.89
CA TRP A 263 -6.90 0.13 4.27
C TRP A 263 -6.97 -0.87 3.14
N ARG A 264 -6.63 -2.13 3.43
CA ARG A 264 -6.80 -3.25 2.51
C ARG A 264 -8.23 -3.78 2.61
N PHE A 265 -8.74 -4.24 1.48
CA PHE A 265 -9.98 -5.00 1.41
C PHE A 265 -9.78 -6.22 0.52
N LEU A 266 -10.48 -7.32 0.83
CA LEU A 266 -10.43 -8.56 0.05
C LEU A 266 -11.72 -9.35 0.23
N VAL A 267 -12.38 -9.66 -0.89
CA VAL A 267 -13.44 -10.67 -0.97
C VAL A 267 -12.95 -11.80 -1.84
N ARG A 268 -13.01 -13.02 -1.30
CA ARG A 268 -12.75 -14.24 -2.05
C ARG A 268 -14.04 -14.80 -2.59
N GLY A 269 -13.96 -15.44 -3.75
CA GLY A 269 -15.10 -16.17 -4.26
C GLY A 269 -16.28 -15.29 -4.69
N VAL A 270 -16.01 -14.10 -5.26
CA VAL A 270 -17.02 -13.22 -5.86
C VAL A 270 -17.65 -13.92 -7.05
N GLY A 271 -18.96 -14.19 -6.99
CA GLY A 271 -19.72 -14.82 -8.07
C GLY A 271 -20.29 -13.82 -9.07
N ALA A 272 -21.15 -14.28 -9.97
CA ALA A 272 -21.90 -13.42 -10.87
C ALA A 272 -22.79 -12.43 -10.09
N ALA A 273 -22.92 -11.22 -10.61
CA ALA A 273 -23.84 -10.23 -10.07
C ALA A 273 -25.30 -10.68 -10.28
N PRO A 274 -26.20 -10.46 -9.32
CA PRO A 274 -27.63 -10.70 -9.49
C PRO A 274 -28.20 -9.96 -10.71
N ALA A 275 -29.13 -10.60 -11.42
CA ALA A 275 -29.89 -9.94 -12.48
C ALA A 275 -30.67 -8.75 -11.89
N GLY A 276 -30.52 -7.55 -12.47
CA GLY A 276 -31.27 -6.34 -12.07
C GLY A 276 -30.54 -5.36 -11.16
N LEU A 277 -29.29 -5.63 -10.76
CA LEU A 277 -28.45 -4.64 -10.09
C LEU A 277 -28.14 -3.51 -11.09
N LYS A 278 -28.75 -2.32 -10.91
CA LYS A 278 -28.40 -1.11 -11.67
C LYS A 278 -27.15 -0.45 -11.07
N PRO A 279 -26.31 0.21 -11.89
CA PRO A 279 -25.15 0.98 -11.40
C PRO A 279 -25.55 2.11 -10.46
#